data_AF-A0A3C1PIT5-F1
#
_entry.id   AF-A0A3C1PIT5-F1
#
_cell.length_a   1.000
_cell.length_b   1.000
_cell.length_c   1.000
_cell.angle_alpha   90.00
_cell.angle_beta   90.00
_cell.angle_gamma   90.00
#
_symmetry.space_group_name_H-M   'P 1'
#
loop_
_entity.id
_entity.type
_entity.pdbx_description
1 polymer ?
#
loop_
_entity_poly.entity_id
_entity_poly.type
_entity_poly.pdbx_seq_one_letter_code
_entity_poly.pdbx_strand_id
1 'polypeptide(L)'
;MDQSITNPKPGADYRLLIEIVLNKEQAWAPAGHVIAWEQFEIKNQSVQPLLDINSLPELTTETTGNRIVCKADKFAVGFNTETGNVEFIGNGTEKISLAGPTPSFFRAPTDNDRSGGLSPFASHADDWYKAGLDQMKTVKVKTKVTKLNKSVTAIDVKGKMKGKKAKATYHIRYTVFASGDVQVENDFNIKGAKSLAKVG
;
A
#
# COMPACT_ATOMS: atom_id res chain seq x y z
N MET A 1 -11.94 19.39 -29.10
CA MET A 1 -11.17 20.39 -28.33
C MET A 1 -10.19 19.62 -27.46
N ASP A 2 -8.91 19.96 -27.56
CA ASP A 2 -7.88 19.41 -26.69
C ASP A 2 -8.07 20.01 -25.29
N GLN A 3 -8.51 19.19 -24.33
CA GLN A 3 -8.79 19.59 -22.95
C GLN A 3 -7.56 19.39 -22.05
N SER A 4 -6.36 19.69 -22.55
CA SER A 4 -5.13 19.52 -21.77
C SER A 4 -4.77 20.79 -20.98
N ILE A 5 -4.33 20.59 -19.73
CA ILE A 5 -3.77 21.67 -18.90
C ILE A 5 -2.43 22.09 -19.50
N THR A 6 -2.30 23.36 -19.88
CA THR A 6 -1.03 23.96 -20.30
C THR A 6 -0.15 24.26 -19.09
N ASN A 7 1.10 23.78 -19.11
CA ASN A 7 2.08 23.92 -18.03
C ASN A 7 1.59 23.38 -16.66
N PRO A 8 1.26 22.08 -16.57
CA PRO A 8 0.78 21.49 -15.33
C PRO A 8 1.89 21.51 -14.27
N LYS A 9 1.52 21.69 -12.99
CA LYS A 9 2.45 21.53 -11.87
C LYS A 9 3.00 20.10 -11.86
N PRO A 10 4.30 19.86 -11.60
CA PRO A 10 4.88 18.52 -11.62
C PRO A 10 4.18 17.54 -10.67
N GLY A 11 3.85 16.36 -11.22
CA GLY A 11 3.04 15.30 -10.61
C GLY A 11 1.63 15.63 -10.11
N ALA A 12 1.04 16.74 -10.54
CA ALA A 12 -0.31 17.09 -10.14
C ALA A 12 -1.38 16.26 -10.86
N ASP A 13 -2.36 15.76 -10.10
CA ASP A 13 -3.63 15.22 -10.62
C ASP A 13 -4.66 16.35 -10.68
N TYR A 14 -5.22 16.59 -11.87
CA TYR A 14 -6.22 17.63 -12.11
C TYR A 14 -7.60 17.00 -12.31
N ARG A 15 -8.57 17.43 -11.49
CA ARG A 15 -9.96 16.96 -11.53
C ARG A 15 -10.90 18.16 -11.65
N LEU A 16 -11.92 18.04 -12.47
CA LEU A 16 -13.05 18.97 -12.52
C LEU A 16 -14.17 18.42 -11.64
N LEU A 17 -14.58 19.17 -10.62
CA LEU A 17 -15.80 18.90 -9.86
C LEU A 17 -16.89 19.86 -10.34
N ILE A 18 -18.05 19.32 -10.71
CA ILE A 18 -19.25 20.10 -11.05
C ILE A 18 -20.31 19.79 -9.99
N GLU A 19 -20.83 20.83 -9.35
CA GLU A 19 -21.91 20.73 -8.36
C GLU A 19 -23.13 21.52 -8.84
N ILE A 20 -24.31 20.93 -8.69
CA ILE A 20 -25.59 21.60 -8.86
C ILE A 20 -26.10 21.92 -7.47
N VAL A 21 -26.25 23.22 -7.18
CA VAL A 21 -26.66 23.72 -5.87
C VAL A 21 -28.01 24.43 -5.93
N LEU A 22 -28.75 24.39 -4.83
CA LEU A 22 -29.96 25.20 -4.66
C LEU A 22 -29.58 26.68 -4.63
N ASN A 23 -30.14 27.49 -5.53
CA ASN A 23 -29.89 28.93 -5.53
C ASN A 23 -30.63 29.68 -4.41
N LYS A 24 -31.63 29.06 -3.80
CA LYS A 24 -32.48 29.59 -2.73
C LYS A 24 -32.86 28.47 -1.77
N GLU A 25 -33.17 28.84 -0.54
CA GLU A 25 -33.70 27.94 0.47
C GLU A 25 -35.00 27.26 0.00
N GLN A 26 -35.15 26.01 0.41
CA GLN A 26 -36.34 25.17 0.28
C GLN A 26 -36.75 24.69 1.67
N ALA A 27 -38.00 24.25 1.83
CA ALA A 27 -38.51 23.79 3.14
C ALA A 27 -37.70 22.64 3.78
N TRP A 28 -36.93 21.89 3.01
CA TRP A 28 -36.14 20.74 3.44
C TRP A 28 -34.62 20.99 3.42
N ALA A 29 -34.14 22.11 2.86
CA ALA A 29 -32.71 22.43 2.79
C ALA A 29 -32.44 23.92 2.50
N PRO A 30 -31.33 24.48 3.02
CA PRO A 30 -30.94 25.87 2.80
C PRO A 30 -30.44 26.14 1.37
N ALA A 31 -30.34 27.43 1.01
CA ALA A 31 -29.62 27.86 -0.20
C ALA A 31 -28.17 27.37 -0.14
N GLY A 32 -27.63 26.93 -1.28
CA GLY A 32 -26.30 26.35 -1.40
C GLY A 32 -26.23 24.83 -1.20
N HIS A 33 -27.32 24.16 -0.83
CA HIS A 33 -27.34 22.70 -0.72
C HIS A 33 -27.07 22.02 -2.07
N VAL A 34 -26.11 21.08 -2.12
CA VAL A 34 -25.75 20.31 -3.32
C VAL A 34 -26.78 19.21 -3.56
N ILE A 35 -27.42 19.24 -4.72
CA ILE A 35 -28.45 18.25 -5.11
C ILE A 35 -27.94 17.21 -6.11
N ALA A 36 -26.86 17.53 -6.81
CA ALA A 36 -26.17 16.61 -7.70
C ALA A 36 -24.71 17.06 -7.85
N TRP A 37 -23.81 16.13 -8.07
CA TRP A 37 -22.42 16.42 -8.38
C TRP A 37 -21.85 15.35 -9.30
N GLU A 38 -20.79 15.71 -10.03
CA GLU A 38 -20.01 14.77 -10.83
C GLU A 38 -18.54 15.23 -10.90
N GLN A 39 -17.61 14.27 -11.02
CA GLN A 39 -16.18 14.56 -11.11
C GLN A 39 -15.56 13.96 -12.38
N PHE A 40 -14.77 14.77 -13.09
CA PHE A 40 -14.09 14.38 -14.33
C PHE A 40 -12.58 14.46 -14.18
N GLU A 41 -11.88 13.50 -14.77
CA GLU A 41 -10.43 13.55 -14.93
C GLU A 41 -10.05 14.53 -16.04
N ILE A 42 -9.07 15.40 -15.76
CA ILE A 42 -8.46 16.28 -16.76
C ILE A 42 -7.09 15.72 -17.14
N LYS A 43 -7.03 15.13 -18.34
CA LYS A 43 -5.77 14.60 -18.88
C LYS A 43 -4.74 15.70 -19.00
N ASN A 44 -3.53 15.42 -18.52
CA ASN A 44 -2.41 16.34 -18.58
C ASN A 44 -1.09 15.54 -18.65
N GLN A 45 -0.01 16.19 -19.06
CA GLN A 45 1.32 15.58 -19.16
C GLN A 45 2.18 15.87 -17.93
N SER A 46 1.56 16.02 -16.75
CA SER A 46 2.33 16.23 -15.54
C SER A 46 3.14 14.98 -15.20
N VAL A 47 4.46 15.15 -15.09
CA VAL A 47 5.38 14.09 -14.69
C VAL A 47 6.09 14.56 -13.43
N GLN A 48 6.16 13.71 -12.41
CA GLN A 48 7.02 13.98 -11.26
C GLN A 48 8.49 13.93 -11.70
N PRO A 49 9.34 14.90 -11.29
CA PRO A 49 10.76 14.83 -11.55
C PRO A 49 11.35 13.55 -10.96
N LEU A 50 12.25 12.90 -11.69
CA LEU A 50 12.96 11.73 -11.17
C LEU A 50 13.91 12.16 -10.05
N LEU A 51 13.98 11.35 -9.00
CA LEU A 51 14.96 11.53 -7.93
C LEU A 51 16.36 11.25 -8.48
N ASP A 52 17.27 12.23 -8.37
CA ASP A 52 18.68 12.01 -8.70
C ASP A 52 19.38 11.25 -7.57
N ILE A 53 19.36 9.92 -7.69
CA ILE A 53 19.96 9.00 -6.72
C ILE A 53 21.49 9.18 -6.56
N ASN A 54 22.18 9.82 -7.51
CA ASN A 54 23.63 10.02 -7.43
C ASN A 54 24.01 11.20 -6.53
N SER A 55 23.10 12.17 -6.42
CA SER A 55 23.22 13.34 -5.53
C SER A 55 22.99 13.01 -4.06
N LEU A 56 22.40 11.85 -3.76
CA LEU A 56 22.07 11.44 -2.40
C LEU A 56 23.32 11.12 -1.57
N PRO A 57 23.25 11.30 -0.23
CA PRO A 57 24.33 10.90 0.66
C PRO A 57 24.48 9.38 0.71
N GLU A 58 25.52 8.90 1.39
CA GLU A 58 25.69 7.45 1.58
C GLU A 58 24.60 6.87 2.49
N LEU A 59 24.09 5.69 2.12
CA LEU A 59 23.18 4.89 2.93
C LEU A 59 23.98 3.78 3.62
N THR A 60 24.15 3.88 4.93
CA THR A 60 24.72 2.78 5.71
C THR A 60 23.68 1.67 5.85
N THR A 61 24.08 0.43 5.61
CA THR A 61 23.22 -0.76 5.81
C THR A 61 23.98 -1.78 6.63
N GLU A 62 23.44 -2.13 7.78
CA GLU A 62 24.03 -3.07 8.73
C GLU A 62 23.04 -4.19 9.03
N THR A 63 23.55 -5.42 9.11
CA THR A 63 22.76 -6.58 9.57
C THR A 63 23.38 -7.08 10.87
N THR A 64 22.62 -7.02 11.96
CA THR A 64 23.05 -7.52 13.28
C THR A 64 21.97 -8.45 13.84
N GLY A 65 22.32 -9.71 14.07
CA GLY A 65 21.36 -10.73 14.52
C GLY A 65 20.19 -10.86 13.56
N ASN A 66 18.97 -10.67 14.07
CA ASN A 66 17.73 -10.74 13.30
C ASN A 66 17.26 -9.37 12.74
N ARG A 67 18.13 -8.36 12.69
CA ARG A 67 17.77 -7.00 12.28
C ARG A 67 18.65 -6.48 11.16
N ILE A 68 18.02 -5.93 10.12
CA ILE A 68 18.65 -5.09 9.11
C ILE A 68 18.32 -3.64 9.46
N VAL A 69 19.31 -2.75 9.47
CA VAL A 69 19.09 -1.31 9.69
C VAL A 69 19.75 -0.53 8.57
N CYS A 70 18.95 0.28 7.89
CA CYS A 70 19.41 1.26 6.90
C CYS A 70 19.38 2.66 7.52
N LYS A 71 20.43 3.46 7.36
CA LYS A 71 20.57 4.80 7.94
C LYS A 71 21.20 5.78 6.97
N ALA A 72 20.69 7.01 6.94
CA ALA A 72 21.28 8.17 6.26
C ALA A 72 20.83 9.46 6.98
N ASP A 73 21.74 10.40 7.27
CA ASP A 73 21.45 11.67 7.98
C ASP A 73 20.41 11.54 9.11
N LYS A 74 19.25 12.22 8.99
CA LYS A 74 18.10 12.16 9.91
C LYS A 74 17.08 11.10 9.50
N PHE A 75 17.53 9.93 9.08
CA PHE A 75 16.67 8.82 8.69
C PHE A 75 17.26 7.48 9.12
N ALA A 76 16.42 6.63 9.70
CA ALA A 76 16.72 5.24 9.96
C ALA A 76 15.46 4.39 9.78
N VAL A 77 15.60 3.24 9.13
CA VAL A 77 14.56 2.22 9.02
C VAL A 77 15.14 0.87 9.39
N GLY A 78 14.39 0.09 10.16
CA GLY A 78 14.78 -1.26 10.55
C GLY A 78 13.80 -2.32 10.11
N PHE A 79 14.34 -3.48 9.79
CA PHE A 79 13.59 -4.64 9.33
C PHE A 79 13.96 -5.86 10.16
N ASN A 80 12.96 -6.66 10.50
CA ASN A 80 13.17 -7.96 11.10
C ASN A 80 13.47 -8.99 9.99
N THR A 81 14.54 -9.76 10.09
CA THR A 81 14.93 -10.74 9.07
C THR A 81 14.10 -12.03 9.13
N GLU A 82 13.47 -12.33 10.26
CA GLU A 82 12.65 -13.53 10.49
C GLU A 82 11.21 -13.32 10.02
N THR A 83 10.64 -12.13 10.22
CA THR A 83 9.29 -11.80 9.77
C THR A 83 9.30 -11.09 8.42
N GLY A 84 10.38 -10.41 8.08
CA GLY A 84 10.50 -9.56 6.89
C GLY A 84 9.81 -8.20 7.03
N ASN A 85 9.29 -7.88 8.22
CA ASN A 85 8.53 -6.66 8.45
C ASN A 85 9.43 -5.48 8.79
N VAL A 86 8.96 -4.28 8.45
CA VAL A 86 9.49 -3.02 9.01
C VAL A 86 9.18 -2.99 10.51
N GLU A 87 10.20 -2.85 11.36
CA GLU A 87 10.03 -2.78 12.82
C GLU A 87 10.01 -1.34 13.33
N PHE A 88 10.67 -0.43 12.63
CA PHE A 88 10.65 0.99 12.97
C PHE A 88 11.06 1.86 11.79
N ILE A 89 10.59 3.10 11.84
CA ILE A 89 11.15 4.24 11.10
C ILE A 89 11.52 5.33 12.11
N GLY A 90 12.49 6.17 11.79
CA GLY A 90 12.95 7.19 12.72
C GLY A 90 13.82 8.23 12.06
N ASN A 91 14.10 9.31 12.81
CA ASN A 91 14.84 10.47 12.33
C ASN A 91 16.28 10.55 12.87
N GLY A 92 16.83 9.41 13.33
CA GLY A 92 18.15 9.32 13.97
C GLY A 92 18.12 9.48 15.49
N THR A 93 17.17 10.26 16.04
CA THR A 93 17.01 10.46 17.49
C THR A 93 15.79 9.74 18.06
N GLU A 94 14.67 9.76 17.33
CA GLU A 94 13.41 9.13 17.73
C GLU A 94 13.06 7.99 16.79
N LYS A 95 12.32 7.00 17.31
CA LYS A 95 11.85 5.83 16.54
C LYS A 95 10.36 5.64 16.77
N ILE A 96 9.63 5.50 15.68
CA ILE A 96 8.25 5.04 15.68
C ILE A 96 8.32 3.53 15.46
N SER A 97 7.98 2.77 16.50
CA SER A 97 7.84 1.32 16.40
C SER A 97 6.64 0.99 15.52
N LEU A 98 6.85 0.07 14.59
CA LEU A 98 5.85 -0.40 13.66
C LEU A 98 5.70 -1.91 13.82
N ALA A 99 4.47 -2.39 13.79
CA ALA A 99 4.19 -3.76 13.37
C ALA A 99 4.06 -3.71 11.85
N GLY A 100 5.19 -3.61 11.15
CA GLY A 100 5.26 -3.25 9.73
C GLY A 100 4.32 -4.02 8.82
N PRO A 101 4.06 -3.50 7.61
CA PRO A 101 3.02 -4.01 6.74
C PRO A 101 3.18 -5.50 6.48
N THR A 102 2.15 -6.27 6.84
CA THR A 102 2.06 -7.71 6.55
C THR A 102 1.01 -7.94 5.46
N PRO A 103 1.26 -8.86 4.50
CA PRO A 103 0.26 -9.20 3.50
C PRO A 103 -1.05 -9.66 4.14
N SER A 104 -2.16 -9.13 3.63
CA SER A 104 -3.50 -9.34 4.15
C SER A 104 -4.51 -9.38 2.99
N PHE A 105 -5.27 -10.48 2.95
CA PHE A 105 -6.22 -10.76 1.87
C PHE A 105 -7.68 -10.81 2.34
N PHE A 106 -7.91 -10.32 3.57
CA PHE A 106 -9.19 -10.39 4.27
C PHE A 106 -9.59 -9.02 4.82
N ARG A 107 -10.90 -8.78 4.91
CA ARG A 107 -11.50 -7.70 5.69
C ARG A 107 -12.71 -8.25 6.44
N ALA A 108 -13.12 -7.57 7.52
CA ALA A 108 -14.36 -7.91 8.21
C ALA A 108 -15.54 -7.91 7.20
N PRO A 109 -16.37 -8.97 7.16
CA PRO A 109 -17.48 -9.04 6.22
C PRO A 109 -18.61 -8.05 6.56
N THR A 110 -19.14 -7.39 5.53
CA THR A 110 -20.40 -6.62 5.57
C THR A 110 -21.60 -7.55 5.41
N ASP A 111 -22.81 -7.04 5.58
CA ASP A 111 -24.04 -7.82 5.37
C ASP A 111 -24.15 -8.36 3.93
N ASN A 112 -23.70 -7.58 2.94
CA ASN A 112 -23.67 -8.02 1.53
C ASN A 112 -22.72 -9.21 1.30
N ASP A 113 -21.58 -9.24 1.99
CA ASP A 113 -20.63 -10.36 1.89
C ASP A 113 -21.20 -11.64 2.52
N ARG A 114 -22.06 -11.50 3.53
CA ARG A 114 -22.70 -12.60 4.27
C ARG A 114 -23.91 -13.16 3.54
N SER A 115 -24.72 -12.30 2.91
CA SER A 115 -26.00 -12.69 2.31
C SER A 115 -25.86 -13.29 0.90
N GLY A 116 -24.72 -13.06 0.22
CA GLY A 116 -24.52 -13.53 -1.16
C GLY A 116 -25.38 -12.79 -2.20
N GLY A 117 -25.97 -11.64 -1.83
CA GLY A 117 -26.86 -10.88 -2.69
C GLY A 117 -28.14 -11.64 -3.06
N LEU A 118 -28.42 -11.78 -4.35
CA LEU A 118 -29.60 -12.47 -4.89
C LEU A 118 -29.46 -14.00 -4.92
N SER A 119 -28.29 -14.54 -4.59
CA SER A 119 -28.07 -15.99 -4.53
C SER A 119 -27.89 -16.44 -3.08
N PRO A 120 -28.89 -17.11 -2.48
CA PRO A 120 -28.84 -17.53 -1.07
C PRO A 120 -27.77 -18.59 -0.77
N PHE A 121 -27.05 -19.07 -1.79
CA PHE A 121 -25.99 -20.08 -1.68
C PHE A 121 -24.59 -19.53 -1.95
N ALA A 122 -24.44 -18.21 -2.14
CA ALA A 122 -23.19 -17.57 -2.62
C ALA A 122 -22.58 -16.57 -1.62
N SER A 123 -22.56 -16.88 -0.33
CA SER A 123 -21.88 -16.04 0.68
C SER A 123 -20.37 -15.97 0.43
N HIS A 124 -19.88 -14.79 0.08
CA HIS A 124 -18.44 -14.52 -0.06
C HIS A 124 -17.73 -14.67 1.28
N ALA A 125 -18.38 -14.23 2.38
CA ALA A 125 -17.86 -14.38 3.73
C ALA A 125 -17.61 -15.86 4.06
N ASP A 126 -18.57 -16.74 3.77
CA ASP A 126 -18.42 -18.18 4.02
C ASP A 126 -17.27 -18.77 3.20
N ASP A 127 -17.15 -18.40 1.93
CA ASP A 127 -16.06 -18.85 1.08
C ASP A 127 -14.70 -18.37 1.60
N TRP A 128 -14.59 -17.14 2.10
CA TRP A 128 -13.37 -16.61 2.71
C TRP A 128 -13.01 -17.33 4.02
N TYR A 129 -13.99 -17.56 4.91
CA TYR A 129 -13.78 -18.30 6.16
C TYR A 129 -13.46 -19.78 5.94
N LYS A 130 -14.07 -20.42 4.92
CA LYS A 130 -13.75 -21.79 4.49
C LYS A 130 -12.35 -21.87 3.90
N ALA A 131 -11.93 -20.85 3.15
CA ALA A 131 -10.56 -20.73 2.66
C ALA A 131 -9.57 -20.41 3.81
N GLY A 132 -10.06 -19.80 4.89
CA GLY A 132 -9.29 -19.38 6.05
C GLY A 132 -8.45 -18.14 5.76
N LEU A 133 -8.99 -17.19 4.98
CA LEU A 133 -8.34 -15.91 4.67
C LEU A 133 -8.19 -15.03 5.91
N ASP A 134 -9.13 -15.12 6.84
CA ASP A 134 -9.16 -14.43 8.14
C ASP A 134 -8.03 -14.86 9.10
N GLN A 135 -7.47 -16.03 8.87
CA GLN A 135 -6.46 -16.65 9.74
C GLN A 135 -5.18 -17.00 8.98
N MET A 136 -4.90 -16.30 7.87
CA MET A 136 -3.66 -16.48 7.12
C MET A 136 -2.46 -16.16 8.02
N LYS A 137 -1.54 -17.12 8.16
CA LYS A 137 -0.30 -16.95 8.93
C LYS A 137 0.92 -17.15 8.05
N THR A 138 1.92 -16.29 8.24
CA THR A 138 3.25 -16.48 7.63
C THR A 138 3.92 -17.68 8.26
N VAL A 139 4.36 -18.63 7.41
CA VAL A 139 4.99 -19.89 7.86
C VAL A 139 6.45 -20.01 7.43
N LYS A 140 6.90 -19.14 6.52
CA LYS A 140 8.28 -19.11 6.04
C LYS A 140 8.58 -17.73 5.48
N VAL A 141 9.75 -17.22 5.82
CA VAL A 141 10.31 -15.98 5.28
C VAL A 141 11.76 -16.23 4.89
N LYS A 142 12.19 -15.57 3.82
CA LYS A 142 13.59 -15.43 3.44
C LYS A 142 13.82 -13.96 3.10
N THR A 143 14.86 -13.38 3.68
CA THR A 143 15.27 -12.01 3.43
C THR A 143 16.61 -12.00 2.70
N LYS A 144 16.76 -11.09 1.74
CA LYS A 144 18.02 -10.84 1.03
C LYS A 144 18.24 -9.34 0.93
N VAL A 145 19.42 -8.89 1.36
CA VAL A 145 19.85 -7.50 1.22
C VAL A 145 20.76 -7.38 0.00
N THR A 146 20.52 -6.37 -0.83
CA THR A 146 21.34 -6.04 -1.99
C THR A 146 21.62 -4.53 -1.99
N LYS A 147 22.88 -4.13 -1.81
CA LYS A 147 23.29 -2.74 -2.04
C LYS A 147 23.27 -2.48 -3.55
N LEU A 148 22.40 -1.58 -4.01
CA LEU A 148 22.28 -1.25 -5.43
C LEU A 148 23.35 -0.22 -5.84
N ASN A 149 23.61 0.77 -4.98
CA ASN A 149 24.72 1.70 -5.07
C ASN A 149 25.08 2.25 -3.67
N LYS A 150 25.86 3.33 -3.58
CA LYS A 150 26.24 3.97 -2.30
C LYS A 150 25.05 4.54 -1.50
N SER A 151 23.93 4.85 -2.15
CA SER A 151 22.80 5.60 -1.58
C SER A 151 21.48 4.82 -1.56
N VAL A 152 21.46 3.60 -2.12
CA VAL A 152 20.25 2.81 -2.30
C VAL A 152 20.50 1.34 -1.96
N THR A 153 19.65 0.80 -1.09
CA THR A 153 19.67 -0.62 -0.70
C THR A 153 18.30 -1.23 -0.95
N ALA A 154 18.26 -2.39 -1.61
CA ALA A 154 17.07 -3.21 -1.75
C ALA A 154 17.05 -4.34 -0.72
N ILE A 155 15.88 -4.56 -0.11
CA ILE A 155 15.60 -5.67 0.80
C ILE A 155 14.46 -6.49 0.20
N ASP A 156 14.82 -7.67 -0.30
CA ASP A 156 13.89 -8.63 -0.88
C ASP A 156 13.39 -9.59 0.21
N VAL A 157 12.08 -9.58 0.45
CA VAL A 157 11.40 -10.46 1.41
C VAL A 157 10.51 -11.42 0.65
N LYS A 158 10.89 -12.69 0.63
CA LYS A 158 10.07 -13.76 0.02
C LYS A 158 9.46 -14.62 1.11
N GLY A 159 8.13 -14.72 1.13
CA GLY A 159 7.43 -15.47 2.15
C GLY A 159 6.34 -16.39 1.64
N LYS A 160 5.86 -17.23 2.56
CA LYS A 160 4.72 -18.12 2.35
C LYS A 160 3.73 -17.97 3.49
N MET A 161 2.46 -17.92 3.15
CA MET A 161 1.36 -17.89 4.11
C MET A 161 0.40 -19.05 3.91
N LYS A 162 -0.25 -19.48 4.99
CA LYS A 162 -1.26 -20.54 4.97
C LYS A 162 -2.50 -20.16 5.78
N GLY A 163 -3.67 -20.44 5.21
CA GLY A 163 -4.97 -20.45 5.87
C GLY A 163 -5.47 -21.89 6.02
N LYS A 164 -6.79 -22.09 6.09
CA LYS A 164 -7.41 -23.44 6.15
C LYS A 164 -7.23 -24.19 4.83
N LYS A 165 -7.56 -23.53 3.71
CA LYS A 165 -7.36 -24.04 2.34
C LYS A 165 -6.49 -23.10 1.51
N ALA A 166 -6.58 -21.80 1.78
CA ALA A 166 -5.80 -20.80 1.09
C ALA A 166 -4.30 -20.96 1.37
N LYS A 167 -3.50 -20.74 0.33
CA LYS A 167 -2.03 -20.66 0.40
C LYS A 167 -1.60 -19.45 -0.41
N ALA A 168 -0.68 -18.67 0.12
CA ALA A 168 -0.10 -17.55 -0.60
C ALA A 168 1.43 -17.64 -0.61
N THR A 169 2.04 -17.23 -1.70
CA THR A 169 3.44 -16.82 -1.73
C THR A 169 3.50 -15.34 -2.03
N TYR A 170 4.45 -14.66 -1.40
CA TYR A 170 4.63 -13.23 -1.61
C TYR A 170 6.09 -12.89 -1.81
N HIS A 171 6.33 -11.82 -2.56
CA HIS A 171 7.60 -11.13 -2.64
C HIS A 171 7.33 -9.65 -2.38
N ILE A 172 7.91 -9.14 -1.29
CA ILE A 172 7.92 -7.71 -0.99
C ILE A 172 9.34 -7.21 -1.23
N ARG A 173 9.50 -6.16 -2.02
CA ARG A 173 10.78 -5.47 -2.20
C ARG A 173 10.69 -4.10 -1.56
N TYR A 174 11.53 -3.87 -0.55
CA TYR A 174 11.75 -2.54 0.01
C TYR A 174 12.98 -1.94 -0.65
N THR A 175 12.83 -0.86 -1.41
CA THR A 175 13.96 -0.08 -1.94
C THR A 175 14.10 1.16 -1.07
N VAL A 176 15.16 1.17 -0.25
CA VAL A 176 15.45 2.23 0.70
C VAL A 176 16.45 3.19 0.06
N PHE A 177 16.09 4.46 0.00
CA PHE A 177 16.92 5.55 -0.51
C PHE A 177 17.50 6.36 0.65
N ALA A 178 18.69 6.92 0.47
CA ALA A 178 19.30 7.81 1.45
C ALA A 178 18.55 9.15 1.64
N SER A 179 17.56 9.47 0.77
CA SER A 179 16.61 10.56 0.98
C SER A 179 15.65 10.30 2.15
N GLY A 180 15.51 9.03 2.57
CA GLY A 180 14.49 8.59 3.52
C GLY A 180 13.26 7.97 2.85
N ASP A 181 13.17 8.01 1.52
CA ASP A 181 12.12 7.31 0.79
C ASP A 181 12.29 5.79 0.93
N VAL A 182 11.17 5.10 1.15
CA VAL A 182 11.10 3.64 1.15
C VAL A 182 10.03 3.22 0.17
N GLN A 183 10.44 2.83 -1.04
CA GLN A 183 9.53 2.29 -2.03
C GLN A 183 9.22 0.83 -1.69
N VAL A 184 7.94 0.47 -1.72
CA VAL A 184 7.46 -0.88 -1.41
C VAL A 184 6.75 -1.46 -2.61
N GLU A 185 7.31 -2.52 -3.17
CA GLU A 185 6.70 -3.29 -4.26
C GLU A 185 6.21 -4.63 -3.71
N ASN A 186 5.02 -5.06 -4.12
CA ASN A 186 4.38 -6.26 -3.62
C ASN A 186 3.91 -7.14 -4.77
N ASP A 187 4.38 -8.38 -4.79
CA ASP A 187 3.91 -9.44 -5.68
C ASP A 187 3.28 -10.56 -4.87
N PHE A 188 2.02 -10.88 -5.16
CA PHE A 188 1.28 -11.93 -4.46
C PHE A 188 0.78 -13.00 -5.41
N ASN A 189 0.94 -14.27 -5.02
CA ASN A 189 0.30 -15.40 -5.69
C ASN A 189 -0.51 -16.19 -4.66
N ILE A 190 -1.83 -16.18 -4.80
CA ILE A 190 -2.77 -16.79 -3.87
C ILE A 190 -3.53 -17.93 -4.58
N LYS A 191 -3.69 -19.06 -3.89
CA LYS A 191 -4.46 -20.22 -4.34
C LYS A 191 -5.37 -20.72 -3.23
N GLY A 192 -6.42 -21.46 -3.58
CA GLY A 192 -7.30 -22.10 -2.61
C GLY A 192 -8.39 -21.19 -2.02
N ALA A 193 -8.64 -20.05 -2.65
CA ALA A 193 -9.79 -19.17 -2.41
C ALA A 193 -10.45 -18.83 -3.76
N LYS A 194 -11.78 -18.68 -3.78
CA LYS A 194 -12.52 -18.32 -5.02
C LYS A 194 -12.38 -16.83 -5.36
N SER A 195 -12.35 -16.00 -4.34
CA SER A 195 -12.12 -14.56 -4.41
C SER A 195 -11.36 -14.10 -3.16
N LEU A 196 -10.86 -12.87 -3.19
CA LEU A 196 -10.22 -12.22 -2.05
C LEU A 196 -11.06 -11.02 -1.61
N ALA A 197 -11.08 -10.72 -0.33
CA ALA A 197 -11.83 -9.58 0.19
C ALA A 197 -11.10 -8.25 -0.02
N LYS A 198 -9.76 -8.31 -0.09
CA LYS A 198 -8.85 -7.22 -0.44
C LYS A 198 -7.49 -7.80 -0.87
N VAL A 199 -6.58 -6.93 -1.33
CA VAL A 199 -5.15 -7.22 -1.50
C VAL A 199 -4.37 -6.04 -0.93
N GLY A 200 -3.46 -6.31 0.00
CA GLY A 200 -2.62 -5.33 0.68
C GLY A 200 -2.33 -5.80 2.09
#